data_AF-A0A0J9YG23-F1
#
_entry.id   AF-A0A0J9YG23-F1
#
_cell.length_a   1.000
_cell.length_b   1.000
_cell.length_c   1.000
_cell.angle_alpha   90.00
_cell.angle_beta   90.00
_cell.angle_gamma   90.00
#
_symmetry.space_group_name_H-M   'P 1'
#
loop_
_entity.id
_entity.type
_entity.pdbx_description
1 polymer ?
#
loop_
_entity_poly.entity_id
_entity_poly.type
_entity_poly.pdbx_seq_one_letter_code
_entity_poly.pdbx_strand_id
1 'polypeptide(L)'
;DLDLDAFAEELARQGFGNKSITLYDIRAELNHRYKDLRIPYESPSAERIFTMLTKETSDSIGKLVMGRVMHIVYRKPRDPEERERVPPIRDERTGQWKCQYCYKPDFNNTNEVWQHIDSCPGQPVGVKVRFDSGITGFIPNKYLSDRPDSFVDPSERVRRNQPIYCRILELDPR
;
A
#
# COMPACT_ATOMS: atom_id res chain seq x y z
N ASP A 1 -19.74 -17.63 46.19
CA ASP A 1 -18.57 -18.28 45.58
C ASP A 1 -17.84 -19.10 46.63
N LEU A 2 -17.25 -20.24 46.26
CA LEU A 2 -16.45 -21.05 47.18
C LEU A 2 -15.06 -20.42 47.33
N ASP A 3 -14.67 -20.09 48.56
CA ASP A 3 -13.32 -19.62 48.88
C ASP A 3 -12.35 -20.80 48.85
N LEU A 4 -11.60 -20.92 47.75
CA LEU A 4 -10.65 -22.02 47.54
C LEU A 4 -9.40 -21.91 48.42
N ASP A 5 -9.03 -20.70 48.84
CA ASP A 5 -7.86 -20.48 49.67
C ASP A 5 -8.14 -20.93 51.11
N ALA A 6 -9.30 -20.53 51.65
CA ALA A 6 -9.76 -21.02 52.95
C ALA A 6 -9.95 -22.56 52.97
N PHE A 7 -10.44 -23.15 51.87
CA PHE A 7 -10.58 -24.60 51.75
C PHE A 7 -9.22 -25.32 51.66
N ALA A 8 -8.24 -24.72 50.98
CA ALA A 8 -6.89 -25.26 50.90
C ALA A 8 -6.16 -25.25 52.25
N GLU A 9 -6.32 -24.19 53.05
CA GLU A 9 -5.76 -24.10 54.40
C GLU A 9 -6.31 -25.20 55.33
N GLU A 10 -7.62 -25.45 55.28
CA GLU A 10 -8.25 -26.49 56.07
C GLU A 10 -7.80 -27.90 55.66
N LEU A 11 -7.66 -28.16 54.35
CA LEU A 11 -7.08 -29.42 53.86
C LEU A 11 -5.63 -29.62 54.30
N ALA A 12 -4.83 -28.55 54.31
CA ALA A 12 -3.47 -28.60 54.81
C ALA A 12 -3.44 -28.90 56.32
N ARG A 13 -4.33 -28.28 57.10
CA ARG A 13 -4.48 -28.52 58.54
C ARG A 13 -4.86 -29.96 58.87
N GLN A 14 -5.64 -30.61 58.01
CA GLN A 14 -6.02 -32.02 58.13
C GLN A 14 -4.93 -33.00 57.68
N GLY A 15 -3.76 -32.51 57.24
CA GLY A 15 -2.63 -33.35 56.85
C GLY A 15 -2.63 -33.79 55.39
N PHE A 16 -3.50 -33.26 54.53
CA PHE A 16 -3.51 -33.56 53.09
C PHE A 16 -2.47 -32.76 52.29
N GLY A 17 -1.74 -31.86 52.95
CA GLY A 17 -0.73 -31.00 52.33
C GLY A 17 -1.34 -29.81 51.58
N ASN A 18 -0.49 -28.98 50.96
CA ASN A 18 -0.95 -27.82 50.21
C ASN A 18 -1.58 -28.25 48.88
N LYS A 19 -2.89 -27.98 48.71
CA LYS A 19 -3.68 -28.32 47.51
C LYS A 19 -4.27 -27.11 46.81
N SER A 20 -3.80 -25.89 47.11
CA SER A 20 -4.36 -24.66 46.52
C SER A 20 -4.43 -24.73 44.99
N ILE A 21 -3.30 -24.99 44.33
CA ILE A 21 -3.20 -25.10 42.87
C ILE A 21 -4.16 -26.17 42.33
N THR A 22 -4.15 -27.36 42.93
CA THR A 22 -5.02 -28.48 42.51
C THR A 22 -6.50 -28.11 42.60
N LEU A 23 -6.91 -27.35 43.62
CA LEU A 23 -8.30 -26.89 43.75
C LEU A 23 -8.67 -25.87 42.67
N TYR A 24 -7.77 -24.96 42.32
CA TYR A 24 -7.98 -24.04 41.20
C TYR A 24 -8.09 -24.79 39.87
N ASP A 25 -7.25 -25.80 39.64
CA ASP A 25 -7.29 -26.66 38.45
C ASP A 25 -8.61 -27.45 38.40
N ILE A 26 -9.03 -28.07 39.52
CA ILE A 26 -10.32 -28.78 39.60
C ILE A 26 -11.48 -27.83 39.32
N ARG A 27 -11.48 -26.61 39.89
CA ARG A 27 -12.53 -25.62 39.61
C ARG A 27 -12.54 -25.23 38.13
N ALA A 28 -11.37 -25.03 37.52
CA ALA A 28 -11.26 -24.71 36.11
C ALA A 28 -11.81 -25.85 35.23
N GLU A 29 -11.45 -27.10 35.53
CA GLU A 29 -11.93 -28.30 34.83
C GLU A 29 -13.42 -28.56 35.02
N LEU A 30 -13.97 -28.30 36.21
CA LEU A 30 -15.41 -28.43 36.45
C LEU A 30 -16.23 -27.41 35.66
N ASN A 31 -15.71 -26.19 35.49
CA ASN A 31 -16.35 -25.15 34.68
C ASN A 31 -16.16 -25.38 33.17
N HIS A 32 -14.97 -25.82 32.75
CA HIS A 32 -14.60 -26.03 31.35
C HIS A 32 -13.74 -27.29 31.21
N ARG A 33 -14.41 -28.44 31.07
CA ARG A 33 -13.76 -29.75 31.00
C ARG A 33 -12.80 -29.86 29.82
N TYR A 34 -11.57 -30.30 30.09
CA TYR A 34 -10.51 -30.50 29.10
C TYR A 34 -10.31 -29.27 28.20
N LYS A 35 -10.42 -28.06 28.79
CA LYS A 35 -10.28 -26.82 28.05
C LYS A 35 -8.90 -26.77 27.40
N ASP A 36 -8.89 -26.51 26.10
CA ASP A 36 -7.65 -26.24 25.40
C ASP A 36 -7.06 -24.91 25.90
N LEU A 37 -5.90 -25.00 26.57
CA LEU A 37 -5.17 -23.85 27.09
C LEU A 37 -4.20 -23.26 26.06
N ARG A 38 -4.14 -23.81 24.84
CA ARG A 38 -3.36 -23.22 23.75
C ARG A 38 -3.95 -21.87 23.35
N ILE A 39 -3.07 -21.00 22.87
CA ILE A 39 -3.47 -19.76 22.22
C ILE A 39 -4.30 -20.14 20.98
N PRO A 40 -5.54 -19.63 20.84
CA PRO A 40 -6.35 -19.89 19.66
C PRO A 40 -5.59 -19.52 18.39
N TYR A 41 -5.85 -20.25 17.30
CA TYR A 41 -5.26 -19.89 16.03
C TYR A 41 -5.76 -18.51 15.58
N GLU A 42 -4.82 -17.63 15.27
CA GLU A 42 -5.08 -16.33 14.69
C GLU A 42 -4.57 -16.31 13.24
N SER A 43 -5.45 -15.94 12.31
CA SER A 43 -5.05 -15.79 10.92
C SER A 43 -4.07 -14.61 10.78
N PRO A 44 -3.04 -14.72 9.93
CA PRO A 44 -2.10 -13.64 9.71
C PRO A 44 -2.80 -12.35 9.25
N SER A 45 -2.42 -11.20 9.82
CA SER A 45 -2.82 -9.88 9.33
C SER A 45 -2.22 -9.60 7.95
N ALA A 46 -2.75 -8.62 7.22
CA ALA A 46 -2.19 -8.21 5.91
C ALA A 46 -0.69 -7.90 5.98
N GLU A 47 -0.24 -7.19 7.03
CA GLU A 47 1.18 -6.91 7.29
C GLU A 47 2.00 -8.18 7.47
N ARG A 48 1.45 -9.16 8.19
CA ARG A 48 2.12 -10.42 8.46
C ARG A 48 2.17 -11.29 7.20
N ILE A 49 1.13 -11.27 6.37
CA ILE A 49 1.12 -11.91 5.04
C ILE A 49 2.17 -11.26 4.14
N PHE A 50 2.19 -9.93 4.07
CA PHE A 50 3.18 -9.17 3.32
C PHE A 50 4.60 -9.59 3.73
N THR A 51 4.91 -9.52 5.03
CA THR A 51 6.22 -9.92 5.57
C THR A 51 6.53 -11.40 5.28
N MET A 52 5.55 -12.29 5.37
CA MET A 52 5.73 -13.71 5.06
C MET A 52 6.12 -13.95 3.59
N LEU A 53 5.48 -13.23 2.66
CA LEU A 53 5.65 -13.39 1.22
C LEU A 53 6.88 -12.65 0.68
N THR A 54 7.11 -11.41 1.11
CA THR A 54 8.14 -10.54 0.54
C THR A 54 9.42 -10.50 1.37
N LYS A 55 9.35 -10.94 2.63
CA LYS A 55 10.41 -10.79 3.65
C LYS A 55 10.78 -9.33 3.94
N GLU A 56 9.97 -8.38 3.48
CA GLU A 56 10.14 -6.97 3.77
C GLU A 56 9.42 -6.59 5.06
N THR A 57 10.05 -5.73 5.86
CA THR A 57 9.52 -5.20 7.11
C THR A 57 9.45 -3.67 7.04
N SER A 58 8.91 -3.05 8.08
CA SER A 58 8.97 -1.59 8.28
C SER A 58 10.40 -1.02 8.19
N ASP A 59 11.42 -1.85 8.44
CA ASP A 59 12.82 -1.44 8.38
C ASP A 59 13.28 -1.07 6.96
N SER A 60 12.49 -1.41 5.94
CA SER A 60 12.77 -1.04 4.56
C SER A 60 12.37 0.40 4.24
N ILE A 61 11.53 1.03 5.08
CA ILE A 61 11.21 2.45 4.97
C ILE A 61 12.48 3.28 5.17
N GLY A 62 12.71 4.25 4.28
CA GLY A 62 13.88 5.11 4.26
C GLY A 62 15.11 4.53 3.55
N LYS A 63 15.13 3.23 3.23
CA LYS A 63 16.22 2.62 2.46
C LYS A 63 16.16 3.04 1.00
N LEU A 64 17.34 3.23 0.40
CA LEU A 64 17.48 3.44 -1.04
C LEU A 64 17.51 2.07 -1.71
N VAL A 65 16.53 1.82 -2.58
CA VAL A 65 16.35 0.56 -3.30
C VAL A 65 16.33 0.82 -4.80
N MET A 66 16.82 -0.13 -5.59
CA MET A 66 16.73 -0.07 -7.03
C MET A 66 15.44 -0.74 -7.48
N GLY A 67 14.64 -0.03 -8.27
CA GLY A 67 13.48 -0.58 -8.97
C GLY A 67 13.62 -0.44 -10.47
N ARG A 68 12.88 -1.25 -11.23
CA ARG A 68 12.73 -1.10 -12.68
C ARG A 68 11.40 -0.42 -13.00
N VAL A 69 11.46 0.59 -13.85
CA VAL A 69 10.27 1.30 -14.33
C VAL A 69 9.41 0.35 -15.17
N MET A 70 8.15 0.17 -14.79
CA MET A 70 7.19 -0.66 -15.52
C MET A 70 6.48 0.16 -16.58
N HIS A 71 5.68 1.13 -16.16
CA HIS A 71 4.92 2.03 -17.04
C HIS A 71 4.52 3.30 -16.28
N ILE A 72 4.20 4.33 -17.05
CA ILE A 72 3.63 5.58 -16.55
C ILE A 72 2.16 5.35 -16.25
N VAL A 73 1.71 5.84 -15.10
CA VAL A 73 0.32 5.73 -14.66
C VAL A 73 -0.40 7.01 -15.06
N TYR A 74 -1.50 6.84 -15.79
CA TYR A 74 -2.35 7.93 -16.23
C TYR A 74 -3.67 7.92 -15.46
N ARG A 75 -4.20 9.10 -15.14
CA ARG A 75 -5.49 9.27 -14.48
C ARG A 75 -6.42 10.06 -15.39
N LYS A 76 -7.54 9.46 -15.77
CA LYS A 76 -8.63 10.15 -16.44
C LYS A 76 -9.43 10.99 -15.42
N PRO A 77 -9.87 12.21 -15.79
CA PRO A 77 -10.88 12.93 -15.02
C PRO A 77 -12.13 12.05 -14.87
N ARG A 78 -12.67 11.99 -13.65
CA ARG A 78 -13.82 11.13 -13.32
C ARG A 78 -15.11 11.69 -13.89
N ASP A 79 -15.26 13.01 -13.92
CA ASP A 79 -16.50 13.66 -14.33
C ASP A 79 -16.53 13.95 -15.84
N PRO A 80 -17.55 13.48 -16.57
CA PRO A 80 -17.71 13.74 -18.00
C PRO A 80 -17.87 15.23 -18.33
N GLU A 81 -18.52 16.01 -17.48
CA GLU A 81 -18.70 17.45 -17.68
C GLU A 81 -17.39 18.24 -17.57
N GLU A 82 -16.43 17.78 -16.75
CA GLU A 82 -15.08 18.35 -16.70
C GLU A 82 -14.26 18.01 -17.96
N ARG A 83 -14.66 16.99 -18.73
CA ARG A 83 -14.01 16.62 -20.00
C ARG A 83 -14.34 17.59 -21.15
N GLU A 84 -15.55 18.13 -21.13
CA GLU A 84 -16.05 19.04 -22.17
C GLU A 84 -15.66 20.50 -21.93
N ARG A 85 -15.38 20.88 -20.68
CA ARG A 85 -15.21 22.28 -20.28
C ARG A 85 -13.82 22.86 -20.48
N VAL A 86 -12.79 22.03 -20.70
CA VAL A 86 -11.42 22.55 -20.78
C VAL A 86 -11.00 22.63 -22.26
N PRO A 87 -10.67 23.82 -22.78
CA PRO A 87 -10.31 24.00 -24.18
C PRO A 87 -8.86 23.55 -24.45
N PRO A 88 -8.57 22.96 -25.62
CA PRO A 88 -7.23 22.51 -25.95
C PRO A 88 -6.20 23.64 -25.90
N ILE A 89 -4.97 23.32 -25.48
CA ILE A 89 -3.92 24.31 -25.29
C ILE A 89 -3.14 24.46 -26.59
N ARG A 90 -3.00 25.68 -27.10
CA ARG A 90 -2.14 25.98 -28.25
C ARG A 90 -0.75 26.39 -27.77
N ASP A 91 0.29 25.73 -28.28
CA ASP A 91 1.66 26.14 -28.03
C ASP A 91 2.00 27.30 -28.97
N GLU A 92 2.22 28.49 -28.41
CA GLU A 92 2.53 29.71 -29.18
C GLU A 92 3.86 29.61 -29.94
N ARG A 93 4.79 28.74 -29.50
CA ARG A 93 6.12 28.59 -30.10
C ARG A 93 6.10 27.69 -31.33
N THR A 94 5.31 26.62 -31.31
CA THR A 94 5.23 25.66 -32.42
C THR A 94 3.99 25.84 -33.29
N GLY A 95 3.01 26.62 -32.82
CA GLY A 95 1.71 26.79 -33.46
C GLY A 95 0.79 25.57 -33.37
N GLN A 96 1.28 24.47 -32.79
CA GLN A 96 0.59 23.18 -32.67
C GLN A 96 -0.29 23.15 -31.43
N TRP A 97 -1.36 22.35 -31.50
CA TRP A 97 -2.25 22.10 -30.38
C TRP A 97 -1.73 20.93 -29.53
N LYS A 98 -1.99 20.99 -28.23
CA LYS A 98 -1.66 19.98 -27.25
C LYS A 98 -2.92 19.55 -26.51
N CYS A 99 -2.99 18.26 -26.17
CA CYS A 99 -4.03 17.78 -25.29
C CYS A 99 -3.75 18.24 -23.85
N GLN A 100 -4.69 18.91 -23.22
CA GLN A 100 -4.57 19.37 -21.83
C GLN A 100 -4.53 18.25 -20.78
N TYR A 101 -5.00 17.04 -21.14
CA TYR A 101 -5.01 15.92 -20.21
C TYR A 101 -3.68 15.20 -20.24
N CYS A 102 -3.28 14.64 -21.38
CA CYS A 102 -2.07 13.83 -21.49
C CYS A 102 -0.81 14.63 -21.92
N TYR A 103 -0.93 15.93 -22.17
CA TYR A 103 0.13 16.82 -22.65
C TYR A 103 0.79 16.40 -23.98
N LYS A 104 0.18 15.45 -24.70
CA LYS A 104 0.71 14.99 -25.98
C LYS A 104 0.76 16.17 -26.97
N PRO A 105 1.94 16.46 -27.56
CA PRO A 105 2.08 17.41 -28.65
C PRO A 105 1.59 16.80 -29.99
N ASP A 106 1.72 17.54 -31.09
CA ASP A 106 1.51 17.08 -32.47
C ASP A 106 0.05 17.06 -33.00
N PHE A 107 -0.82 17.96 -32.52
CA PHE A 107 -2.14 18.16 -33.16
C PHE A 107 -2.12 19.41 -34.06
N ASN A 108 -2.58 19.27 -35.30
CA ASN A 108 -2.63 20.37 -36.25
C ASN A 108 -3.89 21.21 -36.09
N ASN A 109 -5.00 20.56 -35.73
CA ASN A 109 -6.33 21.17 -35.65
C ASN A 109 -7.04 20.85 -34.33
N THR A 110 -7.92 21.74 -33.89
CA THR A 110 -8.76 21.55 -32.68
C THR A 110 -9.60 20.27 -32.77
N ASN A 111 -10.10 19.91 -33.96
CA ASN A 111 -10.88 18.69 -34.19
C ASN A 111 -10.07 17.41 -33.91
N GLU A 112 -8.78 17.40 -34.21
CA GLU A 112 -7.91 16.25 -33.92
C GLU A 112 -7.71 16.08 -32.41
N VAL A 113 -7.68 17.20 -31.66
CA VAL A 113 -7.62 17.15 -30.19
C VAL A 113 -8.92 16.62 -29.61
N TRP A 114 -10.08 17.04 -30.13
CA TRP A 114 -11.38 16.52 -29.69
C TRP A 114 -11.52 15.02 -29.95
N GLN A 115 -11.12 14.53 -31.13
CA GLN A 115 -11.09 13.08 -31.41
C GLN A 115 -10.13 12.34 -30.48
N HIS A 116 -9.02 12.97 -30.10
CA HIS A 116 -8.09 12.37 -29.15
C HIS A 116 -8.66 12.27 -27.74
N ILE A 117 -9.43 13.25 -27.26
CA ILE A 117 -9.95 13.29 -25.87
C ILE A 117 -10.69 11.99 -25.49
N ASP A 118 -11.45 11.39 -26.40
CA ASP A 118 -12.14 10.11 -26.16
C ASP A 118 -11.17 8.95 -25.94
N SER A 119 -10.08 8.91 -26.72
CA SER A 119 -9.01 7.90 -26.63
C SER A 119 -7.91 8.25 -25.63
N CYS A 120 -7.95 9.43 -25.02
CA CYS A 120 -6.86 10.00 -24.25
C CYS A 120 -6.62 9.18 -22.98
N PRO A 121 -5.38 8.80 -22.63
CA PRO A 121 -5.10 8.05 -21.41
C PRO A 121 -5.35 8.87 -20.12
N GLY A 122 -5.41 10.20 -20.22
CA GLY A 122 -5.56 11.12 -19.10
C GLY A 122 -4.23 11.75 -18.66
N GLN A 123 -4.21 12.37 -17.49
CA GLN A 123 -3.03 13.06 -16.95
C GLN A 123 -2.00 12.06 -16.42
N PRO A 124 -0.72 12.16 -16.81
CA PRO A 124 0.32 11.34 -16.21
C PRO A 124 0.49 11.75 -14.75
N VAL A 125 0.22 10.84 -13.81
CA VAL A 125 0.25 11.13 -12.36
C VAL A 125 1.51 10.62 -11.66
N GLY A 126 2.19 9.66 -12.29
CA GLY A 126 3.34 9.02 -11.68
C GLY A 126 3.85 7.84 -12.50
N VAL A 127 4.80 7.13 -11.90
CA VAL A 127 5.48 6.00 -12.50
C VAL A 127 5.29 4.77 -11.62
N LYS A 128 4.86 3.66 -12.23
CA LYS A 128 4.84 2.37 -11.55
C LYS A 128 6.20 1.70 -11.70
N VAL A 129 6.78 1.27 -10.59
CA VAL A 129 8.07 0.58 -10.52
C VAL A 129 7.88 -0.83 -9.99
N ARG A 130 8.77 -1.74 -10.36
CA ARG A 130 8.84 -3.09 -9.81
C ARG A 130 10.21 -3.30 -9.17
N PHE A 131 10.21 -3.84 -7.96
CA PHE A 131 11.42 -4.23 -7.24
C PHE A 131 11.76 -5.69 -7.47
N ASP A 132 13.00 -6.07 -7.18
CA ASP A 132 13.46 -7.45 -7.31
C ASP A 132 12.78 -8.39 -6.30
N SER A 133 12.25 -7.84 -5.19
CA SER A 133 11.39 -8.56 -4.24
C SER A 133 10.00 -8.92 -4.78
N GLY A 134 9.68 -8.56 -6.02
CA GLY A 134 8.38 -8.80 -6.66
C GLY A 134 7.30 -7.76 -6.31
N ILE A 135 7.60 -6.84 -5.37
CA ILE A 135 6.71 -5.74 -4.98
C ILE A 135 6.65 -4.71 -6.11
N THR A 136 5.48 -4.11 -6.29
CA THR A 136 5.33 -2.92 -7.14
C THR A 136 5.24 -1.66 -6.29
N GLY A 137 6.00 -0.63 -6.64
CA GLY A 137 5.91 0.70 -6.06
C GLY A 137 5.23 1.69 -7.00
N PHE A 138 4.76 2.80 -6.43
CA PHE A 138 4.25 3.94 -7.18
C PHE A 138 5.04 5.18 -6.78
N ILE A 139 5.58 5.90 -7.77
CA ILE A 139 6.31 7.14 -7.59
C ILE A 139 5.45 8.28 -8.16
N PRO A 140 4.85 9.13 -7.31
CA PRO A 140 4.14 10.34 -7.74
C PRO A 140 5.06 11.30 -8.50
N ASN A 141 4.51 12.08 -9.45
CA ASN A 141 5.29 13.05 -10.24
C ASN A 141 6.09 14.03 -9.37
N LYS A 142 5.52 14.47 -8.24
CA LYS A 142 6.17 15.38 -7.28
C LYS A 142 7.51 14.86 -6.72
N TYR A 143 7.77 13.56 -6.80
CA TYR A 143 8.99 12.94 -6.29
C TYR A 143 9.90 12.39 -7.40
N LEU A 144 9.61 12.67 -8.67
CA LEU A 144 10.44 12.21 -9.79
C LEU A 144 11.53 13.21 -10.20
N SER A 145 11.40 14.48 -9.81
CA SER A 145 12.30 15.56 -10.20
C SER A 145 12.53 16.51 -9.03
N ASP A 146 13.76 17.01 -8.90
CA ASP A 146 14.12 18.06 -7.93
C ASP A 146 13.43 19.41 -8.23
N ARG A 147 12.85 19.54 -9.42
CA ARG A 147 12.04 20.69 -9.84
C ARG A 147 10.59 20.24 -10.09
N PRO A 148 9.77 20.14 -9.03
CA PRO A 148 8.40 19.64 -9.15
C PRO A 148 7.50 20.56 -9.99
N ASP A 149 7.72 21.88 -9.92
CA ASP A 149 6.84 22.88 -10.58
C ASP A 149 6.97 22.88 -12.11
N SER A 150 8.12 22.46 -12.64
CA SER A 150 8.38 22.36 -14.08
C SER A 150 8.08 20.98 -14.66
N PHE A 151 7.72 20.01 -13.81
CA PHE A 151 7.71 18.61 -14.20
C PHE A 151 6.29 18.12 -14.47
N VAL A 152 5.96 18.05 -15.77
CA VAL A 152 4.61 17.73 -16.24
C VAL A 152 4.52 16.31 -16.79
N ASP A 153 5.52 15.85 -17.54
CA ASP A 153 5.53 14.52 -18.17
C ASP A 153 6.67 13.61 -17.66
N PRO A 154 6.35 12.48 -17.00
CA PRO A 154 7.31 11.44 -16.65
C PRO A 154 8.04 10.80 -17.81
N SER A 155 7.47 10.81 -19.01
CA SER A 155 8.08 10.21 -20.20
C SER A 155 9.40 10.87 -20.59
N GLU A 156 9.60 12.14 -20.23
CA GLU A 156 10.83 12.88 -20.49
C GLU A 156 12.00 12.43 -19.62
N ARG A 157 11.70 11.91 -18.40
CA ARG A 157 12.71 11.58 -17.40
C ARG A 157 12.97 10.08 -17.28
N VAL A 158 11.94 9.27 -17.52
CA VAL A 158 12.04 7.82 -17.34
C VAL A 158 11.54 7.06 -18.55
N ARG A 159 12.22 5.94 -18.85
CA ARG A 159 11.82 4.98 -19.88
C ARG A 159 11.39 3.67 -19.25
N ARG A 160 10.56 2.91 -19.96
CA ARG A 160 10.22 1.53 -19.55
C ARG A 160 11.50 0.70 -19.40
N ASN A 161 11.53 -0.15 -18.38
CA ASN A 161 12.66 -0.98 -17.96
C ASN A 161 13.91 -0.23 -17.51
N GLN A 162 13.88 1.11 -17.41
CA GLN A 162 14.99 1.86 -16.86
C GLN A 162 15.16 1.54 -15.36
N PRO A 163 16.38 1.23 -14.89
CA PRO A 163 16.66 1.12 -13.46
C PRO A 163 16.63 2.51 -12.83
N ILE A 164 15.92 2.65 -11.72
CA ILE A 164 15.84 3.89 -10.94
C ILE A 164 16.08 3.56 -9.47
N TYR A 165 16.87 4.40 -8.81
CA TYR A 165 17.01 4.34 -7.36
C TYR A 165 15.93 5.20 -6.73
N CYS A 166 15.15 4.62 -5.83
CA CYS A 166 14.12 5.32 -5.09
C CYS A 166 14.21 4.99 -3.59
N ARG A 167 13.76 5.93 -2.77
CA ARG A 167 13.68 5.75 -1.33
C ARG A 167 12.25 5.35 -0.96
N ILE A 168 12.10 4.28 -0.19
CA ILE A 168 10.77 3.84 0.27
C ILE A 168 10.26 4.85 1.30
N LEU A 169 9.10 5.43 1.07
CA LEU A 169 8.47 6.38 2.00
C LEU A 169 7.36 5.71 2.82
N GLU A 170 6.59 4.84 2.19
CA GLU A 170 5.44 4.17 2.76
C GLU A 170 5.33 2.77 2.18
N LEU A 171 4.83 1.83 3.00
CA LEU A 171 4.54 0.46 2.60
C LEU A 171 3.04 0.22 2.80
N ASP A 172 2.34 -0.11 1.71
CA ASP A 172 0.96 -0.57 1.77
C ASP A 172 0.96 -2.11 1.74
N PRO A 173 0.54 -2.78 2.82
CA PRO A 173 0.51 -4.24 2.89
C PRO A 173 -0.70 -4.88 2.18
N ARG A 174 -1.58 -4.09 1.55
CA ARG A 174 -2.83 -4.56 0.92
C ARG A 174 -2.67 -4.98 -0.55
#